data_AF-A0A382JLY1-F1
#
_entry.id   AF-A0A382JLY1-F1
#
_cell.length_a   1.000
_cell.length_b   1.000
_cell.length_c   1.000
_cell.angle_alpha   90.00
_cell.angle_beta   90.00
_cell.angle_gamma   90.00
#
_symmetry.space_group_name_H-M   'P 1'
#
loop_
_entity.id
_entity.type
_entity.pdbx_description
1 polymer ?
#
loop_
_entity_poly.entity_id
_entity_poly.type
_entity_poly.pdbx_seq_one_letter_code
_entity_poly.pdbx_strand_id
1 'polypeptide(L)'
;MSIVVLISGTGTNLQAIIDSGLEVSHVISNISEAPGLLRAEKARIPWSVYPRLQDLEKYTTEICKQEDPNYIVLAGFMRILNPNFIHEWNRKIINIHPSLLPAFKG
;
A
#
# COMPACT_ATOMS: atom_id res chain seq x y z
N MET A 1 9.98 10.26 -7.89
CA MET A 1 9.28 10.18 -6.60
C MET A 1 8.70 8.79 -6.57
N SER A 2 9.15 7.97 -5.62
CA SER A 2 8.80 6.55 -5.56
C SER A 2 7.90 6.27 -4.35
N ILE A 3 6.95 5.36 -4.51
CA ILE A 3 6.01 4.96 -3.47
C ILE A 3 5.89 3.44 -3.36
N VAL A 4 5.62 2.97 -2.14
CA VAL A 4 5.17 1.60 -1.87
C VAL A 4 3.67 1.62 -1.65
N VAL A 5 2.92 0.69 -2.26
CA VAL A 5 1.45 0.67 -2.20
C VAL A 5 0.95 -0.56 -1.46
N LEU A 6 0.11 -0.36 -0.44
CA LEU A 6 -0.57 -1.42 0.30
C LEU A 6 -2.02 -1.57 -0.21
N ILE A 7 -2.44 -2.81 -0.49
CA ILE A 7 -3.79 -3.12 -1.01
C ILE A 7 -4.43 -4.31 -0.30
N SER A 8 -5.77 -4.42 -0.39
CA SER A 8 -6.51 -5.61 0.05
C SER A 8 -7.51 -6.14 -0.98
N GLY A 9 -7.72 -5.46 -2.11
CA GLY A 9 -8.88 -5.74 -2.97
C GLY A 9 -8.63 -5.56 -4.46
N THR A 10 -9.63 -5.01 -5.15
CA THR A 10 -9.70 -4.91 -6.62
C THR A 10 -8.60 -4.03 -7.24
N GLY A 11 -7.98 -3.16 -6.43
CA GLY A 11 -6.85 -2.32 -6.85
C GLY A 11 -7.23 -1.24 -7.86
N THR A 12 -8.45 -0.73 -7.87
CA THR A 12 -8.84 0.38 -8.78
C THR A 12 -8.04 1.65 -8.51
N ASN A 13 -7.80 2.00 -7.25
CA ASN A 13 -6.89 3.09 -6.87
C ASN A 13 -5.45 2.81 -7.28
N LEU A 14 -4.98 1.55 -7.12
CA LEU A 14 -3.65 1.15 -7.62
C LEU A 14 -3.56 1.36 -9.14
N GLN A 15 -4.57 0.97 -9.91
CA GLN A 15 -4.59 1.21 -11.36
C GLN A 15 -4.49 2.70 -11.68
N ALA A 16 -5.28 3.54 -11.01
CA ALA A 16 -5.25 4.99 -11.24
C ALA A 16 -3.87 5.59 -10.94
N ILE A 17 -3.20 5.10 -9.89
CA ILE A 17 -1.82 5.50 -9.56
C ILE A 17 -0.86 5.08 -10.66
N ILE A 18 -0.92 3.83 -11.13
CA ILE A 18 -0.09 3.33 -12.23
C ILE A 18 -0.32 4.17 -13.50
N ASP A 19 -1.57 4.40 -13.86
CA ASP A 19 -1.96 5.14 -15.07
C ASP A 19 -1.52 6.62 -15.03
N SER A 20 -1.35 7.19 -13.82
CA SER A 20 -0.83 8.56 -13.65
C SER A 20 0.66 8.71 -13.98
N GLY A 21 1.39 7.59 -14.12
CA GLY A 21 2.84 7.58 -14.35
C GLY A 21 3.68 7.76 -13.09
N LEU A 22 3.06 7.70 -11.89
CA LEU A 22 3.81 7.64 -10.64
C LEU A 22 4.62 6.35 -10.53
N GLU A 23 5.84 6.46 -10.03
CA GLU A 23 6.72 5.33 -9.82
C GLU A 23 6.27 4.55 -8.57
N VAL A 24 5.76 3.34 -8.79
CA VAL A 24 5.42 2.40 -7.72
C VAL A 24 6.55 1.38 -7.64
N SER A 25 7.32 1.40 -6.55
CA SER A 25 8.44 0.47 -6.39
C SER A 25 7.98 -0.93 -6.00
N HIS A 26 6.97 -1.02 -5.13
CA HIS A 26 6.45 -2.30 -4.66
C HIS A 26 4.96 -2.24 -4.33
N VAL A 27 4.24 -3.34 -4.59
CA VAL A 27 2.85 -3.53 -4.17
C VAL A 27 2.77 -4.66 -3.15
N ILE A 28 2.18 -4.41 -1.98
CA ILE A 28 2.08 -5.41 -0.91
C ILE A 28 0.60 -5.63 -0.57
N SER A 29 0.17 -6.88 -0.58
CA SER A 29 -1.22 -7.25 -0.28
C SER A 29 -1.29 -8.12 0.98
N ASN A 30 -2.34 -7.95 1.77
CA ASN A 30 -2.69 -8.90 2.83
C ASN A 30 -3.66 -10.01 2.37
N ILE A 31 -4.00 -10.05 1.08
CA ILE A 31 -4.87 -11.08 0.48
C ILE A 31 -4.17 -11.65 -0.75
N SER A 32 -3.97 -12.97 -0.78
CA SER A 32 -3.28 -13.69 -1.87
C SER A 32 -4.02 -13.62 -3.19
N GLU A 33 -5.34 -13.61 -3.14
CA GLU A 33 -6.22 -13.58 -4.31
C GLU A 33 -6.70 -12.16 -4.64
N ALA A 34 -6.09 -11.12 -4.07
CA ALA A 34 -6.50 -9.73 -4.35
C ALA A 34 -6.38 -9.44 -5.85
N PRO A 35 -7.48 -9.08 -6.55
CA PRO A 35 -7.43 -8.83 -8.00
C PRO A 35 -6.48 -7.67 -8.38
N GLY A 36 -6.17 -6.78 -7.45
CA GLY A 36 -5.18 -5.72 -7.63
C GLY A 36 -3.76 -6.23 -7.90
N LEU A 37 -3.40 -7.44 -7.46
CA LEU A 37 -2.07 -8.02 -7.75
C LEU A 37 -1.85 -8.25 -9.24
N LEU A 38 -2.90 -8.64 -9.98
CA LEU A 38 -2.84 -8.77 -11.44
C LEU A 38 -2.52 -7.43 -12.14
N ARG A 39 -2.85 -6.30 -11.50
CA ARG A 39 -2.53 -4.96 -12.03
C ARG A 39 -1.05 -4.66 -11.86
N ALA A 40 -0.51 -4.96 -10.67
CA ALA A 40 0.93 -4.85 -10.40
C ALA A 40 1.73 -5.76 -11.34
N GLU A 41 1.31 -7.01 -11.52
CA GLU A 41 1.92 -7.96 -12.43
C GLU A 41 1.93 -7.47 -13.89
N LYS A 42 0.79 -7.01 -14.40
CA LYS A 42 0.69 -6.44 -15.77
C LYS A 42 1.58 -5.22 -15.97
N ALA A 43 1.72 -4.39 -14.94
CA ALA A 43 2.60 -3.24 -14.93
C ALA A 43 4.09 -3.59 -14.65
N ARG A 44 4.39 -4.88 -14.43
CA ARG A 44 5.73 -5.39 -14.05
C ARG A 44 6.30 -4.74 -12.78
N ILE A 45 5.41 -4.38 -11.86
CA ILE A 45 5.78 -3.85 -10.54
C ILE A 45 6.00 -5.05 -9.60
N PRO A 46 7.12 -5.11 -8.87
CA PRO A 46 7.34 -6.09 -7.82
C PRO A 46 6.16 -6.14 -6.83
N TRP A 47 5.72 -7.34 -6.48
CA TRP A 47 4.61 -7.51 -5.56
C TRP A 47 4.83 -8.67 -4.59
N SER A 48 4.18 -8.58 -3.43
CA SER A 48 4.28 -9.61 -2.39
C SER A 48 3.00 -9.73 -1.57
N VAL A 49 2.81 -10.89 -0.96
CA VAL A 49 1.61 -11.21 -0.18
C VAL A 49 1.99 -11.64 1.22
N TYR A 50 1.37 -11.00 2.22
CA TYR A 50 1.54 -11.34 3.64
C TYR A 50 0.19 -11.30 4.35
N PRO A 51 -0.51 -12.45 4.52
CA PRO A 51 -1.84 -12.47 5.11
C PRO A 51 -1.91 -11.97 6.56
N ARG A 52 -0.84 -12.20 7.33
CA ARG A 52 -0.73 -11.71 8.71
C ARG A 52 -0.17 -10.29 8.68
N LEU A 53 -0.90 -9.36 9.29
CA LEU A 53 -0.54 -7.94 9.33
C LEU A 53 0.88 -7.71 9.88
N GLN A 54 1.28 -8.44 10.92
CA GLN A 54 2.61 -8.30 11.51
C GLN A 54 3.74 -8.62 10.52
N ASP A 55 3.56 -9.66 9.70
CA ASP A 55 4.55 -10.04 8.68
C ASP A 55 4.55 -9.02 7.54
N LEU A 56 3.37 -8.51 7.16
CA LEU A 56 3.21 -7.47 6.15
C LEU A 56 3.93 -6.18 6.55
N GLU A 57 3.70 -5.71 7.77
CA GLU A 57 4.34 -4.49 8.29
C GLU A 57 5.85 -4.67 8.41
N LYS A 58 6.31 -5.84 8.89
CA LYS A 58 7.73 -6.16 8.95
C LYS A 58 8.37 -6.10 7.56
N TYR A 59 7.77 -6.76 6.57
CA TYR A 59 8.29 -6.75 5.20
C TYR A 59 8.22 -5.37 4.56
N THR A 60 7.13 -4.63 4.79
CA THR A 60 7.00 -3.24 4.32
C THR A 60 8.12 -2.38 4.88
N THR A 61 8.45 -2.53 6.17
CA THR A 61 9.57 -1.83 6.79
C THR A 61 10.92 -2.23 6.19
N GLU A 62 11.15 -3.52 5.92
CA GLU A 62 12.37 -4.01 5.28
C GLU A 62 12.56 -3.41 3.88
N ILE A 63 11.53 -3.46 3.04
CA ILE A 63 11.55 -2.88 1.69
C ILE A 63 11.74 -1.36 1.75
N CYS A 64 10.99 -0.66 2.59
CA CYS A 64 11.11 0.79 2.69
C CYS A 64 12.49 1.24 3.19
N LYS A 65 13.18 0.42 4.01
CA LYS A 65 14.57 0.69 4.43
C LYS A 65 15.59 0.45 3.31
N GLN A 66 15.30 -0.44 2.37
CA GLN A 66 16.17 -0.75 1.23
C GLN A 66 15.98 0.25 0.08
N GLU A 67 14.73 0.64 -0.19
CA GLU A 67 14.37 1.45 -1.36
C GLU A 67 14.23 2.95 -1.04
N ASP A 68 14.10 3.33 0.24
CA ASP A 68 13.80 4.67 0.73
C ASP A 68 12.71 5.42 -0.08
N PRO A 69 11.48 4.87 -0.13
CA PRO A 69 10.39 5.51 -0.84
C PRO A 69 9.98 6.82 -0.14
N ASN A 70 9.39 7.71 -0.93
CA ASN A 70 8.85 8.97 -0.42
C ASN A 70 7.62 8.73 0.46
N TYR A 71 6.75 7.79 0.05
CA TYR A 71 5.50 7.49 0.76
C TYR A 71 5.12 6.01 0.73
N ILE A 72 4.42 5.59 1.77
CA ILE A 72 3.62 4.36 1.82
C ILE A 72 2.16 4.75 1.58
N VAL A 73 1.56 4.25 0.52
CA VAL A 73 0.21 4.61 0.09
C VAL A 73 -0.76 3.47 0.37
N LEU A 74 -1.80 3.73 1.17
CA LEU A 74 -2.89 2.81 1.44
C LEU A 74 -3.96 2.98 0.37
N ALA A 75 -4.01 2.06 -0.60
CA ALA A 75 -4.91 2.11 -1.75
C ALA A 75 -6.01 1.03 -1.63
N GLY A 76 -6.97 1.28 -0.73
CA GLY A 76 -8.00 0.29 -0.40
C GLY A 76 -7.46 -0.85 0.47
N PHE A 77 -6.56 -0.51 1.39
CA PHE A 77 -6.05 -1.43 2.42
C PHE A 77 -7.05 -1.50 3.58
N MET A 78 -7.44 -2.71 3.97
CA MET A 78 -8.59 -2.98 4.87
C MET A 78 -8.16 -3.46 6.26
N ARG A 79 -6.93 -3.18 6.68
CA ARG A 79 -6.43 -3.51 8.01
C ARG A 79 -6.06 -2.25 8.77
N ILE A 80 -6.40 -2.21 10.05
CA ILE A 80 -5.92 -1.19 10.99
C ILE A 80 -4.43 -1.46 11.25
N LEU A 81 -3.57 -0.50 10.91
CA LEU A 81 -2.13 -0.59 11.13
C LEU A 81 -1.79 -0.53 12.62
N ASN A 82 -0.72 -1.22 13.01
CA ASN A 82 -0.23 -1.16 14.38
C ASN A 82 0.34 0.24 14.71
N PRO A 83 0.10 0.77 15.92
CA PRO A 83 0.62 2.08 16.33
C PRO A 83 2.13 2.24 16.16
N ASN A 84 2.90 1.18 16.40
CA ASN A 84 4.36 1.21 16.24
C ASN A 84 4.78 1.42 14.78
N PHE A 85 4.08 0.78 13.83
CA PHE A 85 4.33 0.97 12.40
C PHE A 85 4.00 2.40 11.97
N ILE A 86 2.87 2.94 12.45
CA ILE A 86 2.48 4.34 12.19
C ILE A 86 3.52 5.31 12.75
N HIS A 87 4.05 5.04 13.94
CA HIS A 87 5.08 5.87 14.56
C HIS A 87 6.40 5.83 13.80
N GLU A 88 6.85 4.64 13.39
CA GLU A 88 8.08 4.46 12.59
C GLU A 88 8.00 5.23 11.26
N TRP A 89 6.85 5.17 10.59
CA TRP A 89 6.62 5.80 9.28
C TRP A 89 5.83 7.11 9.36
N ASN A 90 5.96 7.82 10.49
CA ASN A 90 5.26 9.08 10.71
C ASN A 90 5.51 10.08 9.56
N ARG A 91 4.45 10.73 9.08
CA ARG A 91 4.45 11.65 7.92
C ARG A 91 4.85 11.03 6.57
N LYS A 92 5.09 9.72 6.50
CA LYS A 92 5.33 8.98 5.25
C LYS A 92 4.13 8.13 4.79
N ILE A 93 3.05 8.03 5.58
CA ILE A 93 1.85 7.25 5.20
C ILE A 93 0.77 8.17 4.63
N ILE A 94 0.21 7.82 3.47
CA ILE A 94 -0.95 8.48 2.84
C ILE A 94 -2.07 7.45 2.68
N ASN A 95 -3.31 7.82 3.03
CA ASN A 95 -4.49 6.97 2.85
C ASN A 95 -5.54 7.65 1.97
N ILE A 96 -6.16 6.88 1.08
CA ILE A 96 -7.32 7.32 0.29
C ILE A 96 -8.58 6.84 1.03
N HIS A 97 -9.39 7.79 1.51
CA HIS A 97 -10.65 7.49 2.20
C HIS A 97 -11.86 7.88 1.33
N PRO A 98 -12.89 7.04 1.17
CA PRO A 98 -14.03 7.30 0.29
C PRO A 98 -15.10 8.21 0.92
N SER A 99 -14.68 9.26 1.64
CA SER A 99 -15.59 10.29 2.17
C SER A 99 -14.88 11.62 2.36
N LEU A 100 -15.67 12.68 2.53
CA LEU A 100 -15.17 14.01 2.92
C LEU A 100 -14.98 14.06 4.44
N LEU A 101 -13.76 13.80 4.90
CA LEU A 101 -13.41 13.94 6.31
C LEU A 101 -13.68 15.38 6.81
N PRO A 102 -14.13 15.57 8.07
CA PRO A 102 -14.27 14.57 9.13
C PRO A 102 -15.58 13.76 9.10
N ALA A 103 -16.45 13.94 8.09
CA ALA A 103 -17.69 13.18 7.99
C ALA A 103 -17.44 11.71 7.59
N PHE A 104 -18.21 10.79 8.16
CA PHE A 104 -18.16 9.34 7.85
C PHE A 104 -16.77 8.72 8.01
N LYS A 105 -16.22 8.80 9.23
CA LYS A 105 -15.05 8.00 9.62
C LYS A 105 -15.43 6.52 9.63
N GLY A 106 -14.47 5.68 9.29
CA GLY A 106 -14.56 4.21 9.23
C GLY A 106 -13.19 3.64 8.93
#